data_AF-A0A9P4H1N6-F1
#
_entry.id   AF-A0A9P4H1N6-F1
#
_cell.length_a   1.000
_cell.length_b   1.000
_cell.length_c   1.000
_cell.angle_alpha   90.00
_cell.angle_beta   90.00
_cell.angle_gamma   90.00
#
_symmetry.space_group_name_H-M   'P 1'
#
loop_
_entity.id
_entity.type
_entity.pdbx_description
1 polymer ?
#
loop_
_entity_poly.entity_id
_entity_poly.type
_entity_poly.pdbx_seq_one_letter_code
_entity_poly.pdbx_strand_id
1 'polypeptide(L)'
;TNEHFRFMDLPMELRLVVYDFLAVETQHHYIEMSWYECNEARREVMIEETDLGSPKPSITIVHKSIAGLAIMRTCKLINAEAETSLRPRLTTLRTKPIRIICNSTAL
;
A
#
# COMPACT_ATOMS: atom_id res chain seq x y z
N THR A 1 10.50 -1.41 34.63
CA THR A 1 10.21 -2.65 33.88
C THR A 1 9.56 -2.24 32.56
N ASN A 2 10.13 -2.63 31.42
CA ASN A 2 9.55 -2.36 30.09
C ASN A 2 8.46 -3.40 29.79
N GLU A 3 7.34 -3.31 30.51
CA GLU A 3 6.20 -4.17 30.21
C GLU A 3 5.38 -3.54 29.09
N HIS A 4 5.22 -4.29 28.00
CA HIS A 4 4.37 -3.88 26.90
C HIS A 4 2.91 -4.15 27.24
N PHE A 5 2.08 -3.18 26.92
CA PHE A 5 0.64 -3.29 27.06
C PHE A 5 0.04 -4.17 25.94
N ARG A 6 -0.79 -5.14 26.29
CA ARG A 6 -1.48 -6.00 25.31
C ARG A 6 -2.79 -5.35 24.90
N PHE A 7 -2.95 -5.09 23.61
CA PHE A 7 -4.16 -4.45 23.07
C PHE A 7 -5.47 -5.19 23.42
N MET A 8 -5.43 -6.52 23.47
CA MET A 8 -6.61 -7.34 23.78
C MET A 8 -6.99 -7.33 25.27
N ASP A 9 -6.12 -6.83 26.15
CA ASP A 9 -6.42 -6.69 27.58
C ASP A 9 -7.22 -5.40 27.86
N LEU A 10 -7.44 -4.53 26.85
CA LEU A 10 -8.34 -3.38 26.98
C LEU A 10 -9.81 -3.82 27.08
N PRO A 11 -10.65 -3.05 27.78
CA PRO A 11 -12.09 -3.07 27.56
C PRO A 11 -12.45 -2.77 26.09
N MET A 12 -13.56 -3.35 25.62
CA MET A 12 -14.00 -3.22 24.22
C MET A 12 -14.23 -1.76 23.84
N GLU A 13 -14.75 -0.95 24.76
CA GLU A 13 -15.07 0.46 24.56
C GLU A 13 -13.81 1.25 24.20
N LEU A 14 -12.68 0.95 24.84
CA LEU A 14 -11.40 1.58 24.53
C LEU A 14 -10.83 1.11 23.19
N ARG A 15 -11.02 -0.17 22.83
CA ARG A 15 -10.62 -0.64 21.49
C ARG A 15 -11.42 0.03 20.38
N LEU A 16 -12.72 0.25 20.59
CA LEU A 16 -13.57 0.97 19.63
C LEU A 16 -13.06 2.40 19.40
N VAL A 17 -12.69 3.11 20.47
CA VAL A 17 -12.04 4.42 20.37
C VAL A 17 -10.77 4.33 19.53
N VAL A 18 -9.91 3.34 19.75
CA VAL A 18 -8.70 3.15 18.94
C VAL A 18 -9.03 2.94 17.46
N TYR A 19 -10.04 2.14 17.13
CA TYR A 19 -10.47 1.92 15.75
C TYR A 19 -10.96 3.22 15.07
N ASP A 20 -11.70 4.07 15.80
CA ASP A 20 -12.18 5.36 15.29
C ASP A 20 -11.03 6.27 14.88
N PHE A 21 -9.92 6.24 15.65
CA PHE A 21 -8.74 7.06 15.41
C PHE A 21 -7.70 6.45 14.47
N LEU A 22 -7.92 5.26 13.90
CA LEU A 22 -7.01 4.70 12.89
C LEU A 22 -6.90 5.66 11.70
N ALA A 23 -5.68 6.00 11.28
CA ALA A 23 -5.47 6.97 10.20
C ALA A 23 -5.81 6.38 8.82
N VAL A 24 -6.22 7.26 7.88
CA VAL A 24 -6.21 6.94 6.45
C VAL A 24 -4.83 7.29 5.90
N GLU A 25 -4.12 6.30 5.39
CA GLU A 25 -2.78 6.44 4.84
C GLU A 25 -2.82 6.34 3.31
N THR A 26 -1.91 7.07 2.64
CA THR A 26 -1.71 6.91 1.20
C THR A 26 -0.58 5.93 0.98
N GLN A 27 -0.86 4.82 0.32
CA GLN A 27 0.11 3.78 0.01
C GLN A 27 0.60 3.95 -1.43
N HIS A 28 1.91 3.87 -1.59
CA HIS A 28 2.60 3.94 -2.87
C HIS A 28 3.22 2.58 -3.15
N HIS A 29 2.69 1.87 -4.15
CA HIS A 29 3.28 0.62 -4.64
C HIS A 29 4.08 0.92 -5.89
N TYR A 30 5.40 0.78 -5.76
CA TYR A 30 6.34 0.96 -6.86
C TYR A 30 6.50 -0.37 -7.60
N ILE A 31 6.35 -0.32 -8.92
CA ILE A 31 6.56 -1.44 -9.82
C ILE A 31 7.67 -1.02 -10.78
N GLU A 32 8.83 -1.64 -10.63
CA GLU A 32 9.94 -1.53 -11.58
C GLU A 32 9.64 -2.41 -12.80
N MET A 33 9.68 -1.83 -14.00
CA MET A 33 9.40 -2.54 -15.25
C MET A 33 10.67 -3.17 -15.81
N SER A 34 11.29 -4.08 -15.06
CA SER A 34 12.52 -4.78 -15.47
C SER A 34 12.31 -5.79 -16.61
N TRP A 35 11.07 -6.20 -16.86
CA TRP A 35 10.74 -7.24 -17.85
C TRP A 35 10.70 -6.75 -19.30
N TYR A 36 10.84 -5.44 -19.55
CA TYR A 36 10.93 -4.89 -20.91
C TYR A 36 12.29 -5.09 -21.58
N GLU A 37 13.34 -5.41 -20.82
CA GLU A 37 14.69 -5.65 -21.37
C GLU A 37 14.78 -7.00 -22.13
N CYS A 38 13.82 -7.93 -21.94
CA CYS A 38 13.88 -9.27 -22.52
C CYS A 38 13.49 -9.38 -24.01
N ASN A 39 12.92 -8.33 -24.63
CA ASN A 39 12.62 -8.33 -26.07
C ASN A 39 13.73 -7.71 -26.93
N GLU A 40 14.77 -7.16 -26.31
CA GLU A 40 15.92 -6.57 -27.01
C GLU A 40 17.03 -7.58 -27.32
N ALA A 41 16.91 -8.84 -26.85
CA ALA A 41 17.73 -9.97 -27.30
C ALA A 41 17.55 -10.33 -28.80
N ARG A 42 16.80 -9.53 -29.57
CA ARG A 42 16.76 -9.55 -31.04
C ARG A 42 17.42 -8.34 -31.72
N ARG A 43 17.98 -7.39 -30.97
CA ARG A 43 18.83 -6.30 -31.45
C ARG A 43 20.22 -6.43 -30.83
N GLU A 44 20.96 -7.45 -31.26
CA GLU A 44 22.41 -7.49 -31.08
C GLU A 44 23.06 -6.39 -31.94
N VAL A 45 23.04 -5.14 -31.46
CA VAL A 45 24.03 -4.12 -31.83
C VAL A 45 24.42 -3.34 -30.58
N MET A 46 25.30 -3.96 -29.80
CA MET A 46 26.51 -3.37 -29.23
C MET A 46 26.49 -1.85 -28.98
N ILE A 47 26.02 -1.43 -27.79
CA ILE A 47 26.58 -0.27 -27.06
C ILE A 47 26.62 -0.64 -25.57
N GLU A 48 27.80 -1.11 -25.12
CA GLU A 48 28.20 -1.16 -23.72
C GLU A 48 28.62 0.25 -23.29
N GLU A 49 27.66 1.13 -23.03
CA GLU A 49 27.86 2.26 -22.12
C GLU A 49 26.60 2.37 -21.28
N THR A 50 26.59 1.65 -20.17
CA THR A 50 25.61 1.78 -19.10
C THR A 50 25.73 3.17 -18.49
N ASP A 51 24.96 4.11 -19.03
CA ASP A 51 24.75 5.42 -18.44
C ASP A 51 24.12 5.20 -17.05
N LEU A 52 24.96 5.25 -16.01
CA LEU A 52 24.65 4.91 -14.61
C LEU A 52 23.58 5.82 -13.96
N GLY A 53 22.97 6.72 -14.73
CA GLY A 53 22.05 7.75 -14.27
C GLY A 53 20.76 7.91 -15.06
N SER A 54 20.47 7.07 -16.08
CA SER A 54 19.20 7.20 -16.80
C SER A 54 18.04 6.69 -15.93
N PRO A 55 16.93 7.45 -15.78
CA PRO A 55 15.81 7.00 -14.96
C PRO A 55 15.12 5.81 -15.62
N LYS A 56 15.00 4.70 -14.89
CA LYS A 56 14.28 3.52 -15.37
C LYS A 56 12.76 3.80 -15.44
N PRO A 57 12.07 3.28 -16.47
CA PRO A 57 10.62 3.39 -16.53
C PRO A 57 9.98 2.68 -15.32
N SER A 58 9.08 3.38 -14.66
CA SER A 58 8.42 2.86 -13.44
C SER A 58 6.94 3.21 -13.40
N ILE A 59 6.16 2.35 -12.76
CA ILE A 59 4.75 2.59 -12.45
C ILE A 59 4.60 2.69 -10.94
N THR A 60 3.98 3.77 -10.47
CA THR A 60 3.60 3.92 -9.06
C THR A 60 2.09 3.87 -8.95
N ILE A 61 1.58 2.85 -8.25
CA ILE A 61 0.16 2.74 -7.91
C ILE A 61 -0.06 3.43 -6.56
N VAL A 62 -0.88 4.47 -6.56
CA VAL A 62 -1.19 5.28 -5.38
C VAL A 62 -2.65 5.05 -5.00
N HIS A 63 -2.88 4.54 -3.79
CA HIS A 63 -4.23 4.33 -3.25
C HIS A 63 -4.28 4.70 -1.76
N LYS A 64 -5.49 4.80 -1.21
CA LYS A 64 -5.71 5.13 0.20
C LYS A 64 -6.19 3.91 0.95
N SER A 65 -5.60 3.65 2.12
CA SER A 65 -5.89 2.53 3.01
C SER A 65 -6.10 3.03 4.45
N ILE A 66 -6.68 2.21 5.32
CA ILE A 66 -6.72 2.48 6.77
C ILE A 66 -5.61 1.67 7.43
N ALA A 67 -4.84 2.30 8.31
CA ALA A 67 -3.76 1.65 9.05
C ALA A 67 -4.28 0.41 9.80
N GLY A 68 -3.52 -0.69 9.77
CA GLY A 68 -3.85 -1.90 10.51
C GLY A 68 -4.95 -2.78 9.92
N LEU A 69 -5.53 -2.48 8.75
CA LEU A 69 -6.58 -3.32 8.14
C LEU A 69 -6.22 -4.81 7.98
N ALA A 70 -4.93 -5.13 7.83
CA ALA A 70 -4.45 -6.51 7.72
C ALA A 70 -4.84 -7.36 8.94
N ILE A 71 -4.84 -6.79 10.15
CA ILE A 71 -5.17 -7.53 11.38
C ILE A 71 -6.66 -7.89 11.45
N MET A 72 -7.52 -7.05 10.88
CA MET A 72 -8.95 -7.32 10.80
C MET A 72 -9.22 -8.51 9.86
N ARG A 73 -8.38 -8.72 8.84
CA ARG A 73 -8.52 -9.89 7.97
C ARG A 73 -8.17 -11.20 8.68
N THR A 74 -7.25 -11.19 9.64
CA THR A 74 -6.75 -12.40 10.31
C THR A 74 -7.46 -12.68 11.63
N CYS A 75 -7.91 -11.65 12.35
CA CYS A 75 -8.59 -11.77 13.65
C CYS A 75 -10.08 -11.43 13.54
N LYS A 76 -10.93 -12.47 13.52
CA LYS A 76 -12.40 -12.33 13.39
C LYS A 76 -13.03 -11.50 14.52
N LEU A 77 -12.51 -11.59 15.75
CA LEU A 77 -12.99 -10.82 16.90
C LEU A 77 -12.76 -9.32 16.69
N ILE A 78 -11.52 -8.93 16.36
CA ILE A 78 -11.17 -7.54 16.05
C ILE A 78 -12.00 -7.03 14.85
N ASN A 79 -12.17 -7.86 13.82
CA ASN A 79 -13.00 -7.51 12.68
C ASN A 79 -14.44 -7.20 13.08
N ALA A 80 -15.08 -8.07 13.87
CA ALA A 80 -16.46 -7.90 14.30
C ALA A 80 -16.66 -6.62 15.14
N GLU A 81 -15.69 -6.29 16.01
CA GLU A 81 -15.73 -5.05 16.79
C GLU A 81 -15.55 -3.81 15.89
N ALA A 82 -14.51 -3.80 15.06
CA ALA A 82 -14.10 -2.64 14.29
C ALA A 82 -14.97 -2.38 13.04
N GLU A 83 -15.70 -3.39 12.55
CA GLU A 83 -16.47 -3.27 11.32
C GLU A 83 -17.50 -2.14 11.39
N THR A 84 -18.17 -1.98 12.53
CA THR A 84 -19.23 -0.97 12.68
C THR A 84 -18.69 0.45 12.52
N SER A 85 -17.53 0.76 13.11
CA SER A 85 -16.92 2.10 13.01
C SER A 85 -16.21 2.34 11.68
N LEU A 86 -15.56 1.31 11.13
CA LEU A 86 -14.74 1.47 9.92
C LEU A 86 -15.54 1.35 8.62
N ARG A 87 -16.70 0.70 8.62
CA ARG A 87 -17.50 0.46 7.42
C ARG A 87 -17.80 1.74 6.62
N PRO A 88 -18.23 2.89 7.20
CA PRO A 88 -18.46 4.12 6.44
C PRO A 88 -17.20 4.66 5.75
N ARG A 89 -16.04 4.51 6.40
CA ARG A 89 -14.75 4.94 5.87
C ARG A 89 -14.29 4.01 4.76
N LEU A 90 -14.46 2.71 4.93
CA LEU A 90 -14.13 1.68 3.93
C LEU A 90 -15.00 1.82 2.67
N THR A 91 -16.30 2.09 2.80
CA THR A 91 -17.17 2.34 1.65
C THR A 91 -16.74 3.59 0.90
N THR A 92 -16.36 4.65 1.61
CA THR A 92 -15.82 5.89 1.03
C THR A 92 -14.47 5.68 0.33
N LEU A 93 -13.62 4.79 0.85
CA LEU A 93 -12.36 4.44 0.19
C LEU A 93 -12.59 3.58 -1.05
N ARG A 94 -13.56 2.67 -1.01
CA ARG A 94 -13.90 1.80 -2.15
C ARG A 94 -14.41 2.57 -3.36
N THR A 95 -15.06 3.71 -3.17
CA THR A 95 -15.54 4.56 -4.28
C THR A 95 -14.45 5.47 -4.87
N LYS A 96 -13.30 5.59 -4.20
CA LYS A 96 -12.21 6.44 -4.70
C LYS A 96 -11.40 5.69 -5.75
N PRO A 97 -11.10 6.32 -6.91
CA PRO A 97 -10.30 5.68 -7.94
C PRO A 97 -8.85 5.51 -7.49
N ILE A 98 -8.25 4.40 -7.89
CA ILE A 98 -6.81 4.17 -7.78
C ILE A 98 -6.10 5.12 -8.75
N ARG A 99 -5.01 5.75 -8.30
CA ARG A 99 -4.18 6.61 -9.13
C ARG A 99 -2.97 5.82 -9.61
N ILE A 100 -2.64 5.96 -10.89
CA ILE A 100 -1.47 5.32 -11.51
C ILE A 100 -0.59 6.44 -12.06
N ILE A 101 0.67 6.47 -11.62
CA ILE A 101 1.68 7.41 -12.09
C ILE A 101 2.67 6.61 -12.94
N CYS A 102 2.77 6.94 -14.21
CA CYS A 102 3.73 6.34 -15.13
C CYS A 102 4.89 7.30 -15.34
N ASN A 103 6.09 6.90 -14.92
CA ASN A 103 7.31 7.61 -15.26
C ASN A 103 7.88 6.96 -16.53
N SER A 104 7.62 7.58 -17.68
CA SER A 104 8.25 7.21 -18.95
C SER A 104 9.26 8.28 -19.31
N THR A 105 10.51 7.88 -19.54
CA THR A 105 11.63 8.78 -19.88
C THR A 105 11.72 9.13 -21.36
N ALA A 106 10.68 8.82 -22.16
CA ALA A 106 10.66 9.14 -23.59
C ALA A 106 10.07 10.53 -23.85
N LEU A 107 10.92 11.58 -23.87
CA LEU A 107 10.65 12.86 -24.54
C LEU A 107 11.89 13.27 -25.34
#